data_AF-A0A543KP18-F1
#
_entry.id   AF-A0A543KP18-F1
#
_cell.length_a   1.000
_cell.length_b   1.000
_cell.length_c   1.000
_cell.angle_alpha   90.00
_cell.angle_beta   90.00
_cell.angle_gamma   90.00
#
_symmetry.space_group_name_H-M   'P 1'
#
loop_
_entity.id
_entity.type
_entity.pdbx_description
1 polymer ?
#
loop_
_entity_poly.entity_id
_entity_poly.type
_entity_poly.pdbx_seq_one_letter_code
_entity_poly.pdbx_strand_id
1 'polypeptide(L)'
;MVVRFMHPPEQPLRLTQLAAALRQARTVVQSRRTPPAAKAELAVARAALLDAAEAYVAELHLLRMPVPPRLRDELRLLRSCRND
;
A
#
# COMPACT_ATOMS: atom_id res chain seq x y z
N MET A 1 -4.23 -25.84 -24.67
CA MET A 1 -4.53 -25.95 -23.23
C MET A 1 -4.43 -24.55 -22.62
N VAL A 2 -5.56 -23.85 -22.48
CA VAL A 2 -5.57 -22.47 -21.97
C VAL A 2 -6.02 -22.53 -20.52
N VAL A 3 -5.08 -22.34 -19.59
CA VAL A 3 -5.41 -22.24 -18.17
C VAL A 3 -6.10 -20.89 -17.99
N ARG A 4 -7.44 -20.91 -18.00
CA ARG A 4 -8.24 -19.75 -17.65
C ARG A 4 -8.03 -19.54 -16.15
N PHE A 5 -7.20 -18.58 -15.78
CA PHE A 5 -7.11 -18.10 -14.41
C PHE A 5 -8.50 -17.56 -14.04
N MET A 6 -9.33 -18.40 -13.42
CA MET A 6 -10.53 -17.95 -12.72
C MET A 6 -10.05 -17.17 -11.50
N HIS A 7 -9.80 -15.89 -11.70
CA HIS A 7 -9.74 -14.94 -10.59
C HIS A 7 -11.15 -14.90 -9.97
N PRO A 8 -11.33 -15.25 -8.68
CA PRO A 8 -12.62 -15.05 -8.02
C PRO A 8 -13.07 -13.59 -8.19
N PRO A 9 -14.37 -13.35 -8.41
CA PRO A 9 -14.91 -12.03 -8.75
C PRO A 9 -14.67 -10.96 -7.66
N GLU A 10 -14.26 -11.38 -6.47
CA GLU A 10 -13.93 -10.51 -5.33
C GLU A 10 -12.54 -9.87 -5.43
N GLN A 11 -11.61 -10.45 -6.19
CA GLN A 11 -10.23 -9.96 -6.32
C GLN A 11 -10.11 -8.58 -7.00
N PRO A 12 -10.80 -8.28 -8.12
CA PRO A 12 -10.77 -6.92 -8.68
C PRO A 12 -11.40 -5.89 -7.71
N LEU A 13 -12.40 -6.29 -6.92
CA LEU A 13 -13.00 -5.44 -5.89
C LEU A 13 -11.99 -5.16 -4.77
N ARG A 14 -11.28 -6.20 -4.30
CA ARG A 14 -10.19 -6.08 -3.30
C ARG A 14 -9.07 -5.18 -3.76
N LEU A 15 -8.56 -5.33 -4.99
CA LEU A 15 -7.52 -4.44 -5.50
C LEU A 15 -7.98 -2.98 -5.52
N THR A 16 -9.24 -2.73 -5.91
CA THR A 16 -9.82 -1.39 -5.94
C THR A 16 -9.93 -0.80 -4.53
N GLN A 17 -10.37 -1.62 -3.56
CA GLN A 17 -10.42 -1.25 -2.14
C GLN A 17 -9.04 -0.97 -1.57
N LEU A 18 -8.04 -1.81 -1.87
CA LEU A 18 -6.65 -1.62 -1.43
C LEU A 18 -6.01 -0.40 -2.08
N ALA A 19 -6.30 -0.13 -3.35
CA ALA A 19 -5.86 1.10 -4.01
C ALA A 19 -6.51 2.35 -3.40
N ALA A 20 -7.76 2.26 -2.94
CA ALA A 20 -8.42 3.34 -2.20
C ALA A 20 -7.79 3.53 -0.81
N ALA A 21 -7.56 2.45 -0.07
CA ALA A 21 -6.90 2.48 1.24
C ALA A 21 -5.47 3.06 1.14
N LEU A 22 -4.70 2.67 0.12
CA LEU A 22 -3.37 3.20 -0.16
C LEU A 22 -3.41 4.72 -0.41
N ARG A 23 -4.36 5.18 -1.23
CA ARG A 23 -4.54 6.63 -1.48
C ARG A 23 -4.91 7.38 -0.22
N GLN A 24 -5.84 6.84 0.57
CA GLN A 24 -6.27 7.44 1.83
C GLN A 24 -5.11 7.53 2.83
N ALA A 25 -4.33 6.46 2.98
CA ALA A 25 -3.16 6.44 3.85
C ALA A 25 -2.10 7.46 3.40
N ARG A 26 -1.86 7.62 2.09
CA ARG A 26 -0.97 8.67 1.56
C ARG A 26 -1.47 10.08 1.90
N THR A 27 -2.78 10.32 1.81
CA THR A 27 -3.39 11.60 2.19
C THR A 27 -3.22 11.87 3.68
N VAL A 28 -3.42 10.85 4.53
CA VAL A 28 -3.21 10.98 5.98
C VAL A 28 -1.75 11.26 6.32
N VAL A 29 -0.79 10.57 5.69
CA VAL A 29 0.64 10.86 5.89
C VAL A 29 0.96 12.29 5.44
N GLN A 30 0.44 12.74 4.30
CA GLN A 30 0.66 14.10 3.82
C GLN A 30 0.06 15.16 4.74
N SER A 31 -1.16 14.98 5.25
CA SER A 31 -1.78 15.94 6.17
C SER A 31 -1.04 16.01 7.50
N ARG A 32 -0.42 14.91 7.94
CA ARG A 32 0.40 14.84 9.16
C ARG A 32 1.86 15.27 8.95
N ARG A 33 2.29 15.63 7.74
CA ARG A 33 3.64 16.21 7.50
C ARG A 33 3.72 17.69 7.87
N THR A 34 2.58 18.36 8.03
CA THR A 34 2.52 19.78 8.41
C THR A 34 2.48 19.90 9.94
N PRO A 35 3.26 20.82 10.55
CA PRO A 35 3.13 21.12 11.98
C PRO A 35 1.69 21.56 12.33
N PRO A 36 1.17 21.25 13.53
CA PRO A 36 1.86 20.69 14.70
C PRO A 36 1.67 19.17 14.86
N ALA A 37 1.67 18.39 13.77
CA ALA A 37 1.52 16.93 13.88
C ALA A 37 2.61 16.30 14.76
N ALA A 38 2.20 15.54 15.78
CA ALA A 38 3.12 14.84 16.65
C ALA A 38 3.90 13.76 15.86
N LYS A 39 5.21 13.65 16.10
CA LYS A 39 6.06 12.63 15.46
C LYS A 39 5.48 11.21 15.57
N ALA A 40 4.82 10.91 16.70
CA ALA A 40 4.12 9.64 16.93
C ALA A 40 2.94 9.43 15.97
N GLU A 41 2.12 10.45 15.70
CA GLU A 41 1.00 10.35 14.76
C GLU A 41 1.47 10.12 13.32
N LEU A 42 2.58 10.78 12.95
CA LEU A 42 3.22 10.59 11.65
C LEU A 42 3.81 9.18 11.52
N ALA A 43 4.39 8.62 12.59
CA ALA A 43 4.87 7.23 12.60
C ALA A 43 3.71 6.23 12.44
N VAL A 44 2.59 6.43 13.14
CA VAL A 44 1.38 5.59 13.00
C VAL A 44 0.82 5.68 11.58
N ALA A 45 0.72 6.89 11.01
CA ALA A 45 0.25 7.07 9.64
C ALA A 45 1.15 6.37 8.61
N ARG A 46 2.48 6.42 8.81
CA ARG A 46 3.46 5.72 7.97
C ARG A 46 3.34 4.20 8.08
N ALA A 47 3.12 3.67 9.29
CA ALA A 47 2.89 2.24 9.50
C ALA A 47 1.62 1.77 8.77
N ALA A 48 0.51 2.51 8.91
CA ALA A 48 -0.73 2.21 8.19
C ALA A 48 -0.57 2.27 6.66
N LEU A 49 0.24 3.21 6.15
CA LEU A 49 0.57 3.27 4.72
C LEU A 49 1.40 2.06 4.27
N LEU A 50 2.36 1.61 5.08
CA LEU A 50 3.17 0.43 4.80
C LEU A 50 2.28 -0.83 4.74
N ASP A 51 1.42 -1.05 5.72
CA ASP A 51 0.52 -2.21 5.75
C ASP A 51 -0.41 -2.24 4.53
N ALA A 52 -0.98 -1.09 4.15
CA ALA A 52 -1.84 -0.97 2.97
C ALA A 52 -1.06 -1.25 1.67
N ALA A 53 0.19 -0.79 1.56
CA ALA A 53 1.05 -1.02 0.42
C ALA A 53 1.47 -2.50 0.31
N GLU A 54 1.77 -3.15 1.42
CA GLU A 54 2.10 -4.58 1.46
C GLU A 54 0.90 -5.45 1.08
N ALA A 55 -0.29 -5.13 1.59
CA ALA A 55 -1.52 -5.82 1.21
C ALA A 55 -1.85 -5.65 -0.29
N TYR A 56 -1.67 -4.46 -0.84
CA TYR A 56 -1.84 -4.22 -2.28
C TYR A 56 -0.83 -5.01 -3.13
N VAL A 57 0.43 -5.05 -2.72
CA VAL A 57 1.47 -5.84 -3.40
C VAL A 57 1.19 -7.34 -3.32
N ALA A 58 0.73 -7.84 -2.16
CA ALA A 58 0.34 -9.23 -2.01
C ALA A 58 -0.78 -9.62 -3.00
N GLU A 59 -1.82 -8.78 -3.14
CA GLU A 59 -2.88 -9.02 -4.13
C GLU A 59 -2.38 -8.91 -5.58
N LEU A 60 -1.47 -7.98 -5.89
CA LEU A 60 -0.83 -7.94 -7.22
C LEU A 60 -0.06 -9.23 -7.52
N HIS A 61 0.66 -9.79 -6.53
CA HIS A 61 1.37 -11.06 -6.68
C HIS A 61 0.40 -12.23 -6.90
N LEU A 62 -0.71 -12.28 -6.17
CA LEU A 62 -1.76 -13.29 -6.37
C LEU A 62 -2.32 -13.23 -7.80
N LEU A 63 -2.45 -12.03 -8.36
CA LEU A 63 -2.93 -11.78 -9.71
C LEU A 63 -1.83 -11.86 -10.78
N ARG A 64 -0.60 -12.25 -10.39
CA ARG A 64 0.58 -12.30 -11.26
C ARG A 64 0.83 -11.00 -12.03
N MET A 65 0.43 -9.88 -11.44
CA MET A 65 0.64 -8.56 -12.01
C MET A 65 1.98 -7.98 -11.53
N PRO A 66 2.68 -7.23 -12.40
CA PRO A 66 3.93 -6.59 -12.01
C PRO A 66 3.66 -5.51 -10.95
N VAL A 67 4.52 -5.45 -9.94
CA VAL A 67 4.51 -4.38 -8.95
C VAL A 67 5.06 -3.09 -9.59
N PRO A 68 4.33 -1.96 -9.54
CA PRO A 68 4.81 -0.71 -10.08
C PRO A 68 6.14 -0.27 -9.44
N PRO A 69 7.16 0.17 -10.20
CA PRO A 69 8.48 0.50 -9.65
C PRO A 69 8.41 1.61 -8.59
N ARG A 70 7.57 2.63 -8.80
CA ARG A 70 7.33 3.70 -7.82
C ARG A 70 6.82 3.18 -6.47
N LEU A 71 5.96 2.15 -6.49
CA LEU A 71 5.42 1.55 -5.26
C LEU A 71 6.50 0.73 -4.54
N ARG A 72 7.32 0.02 -5.30
CA ARG A 72 8.47 -0.73 -4.75
C ARG A 72 9.47 0.20 -4.05
N ASP A 73 9.76 1.35 -4.65
CA ASP A 73 10.67 2.34 -4.06
C ASP A 73 10.04 2.98 -2.81
N GLU A 74 8.75 3.29 -2.83
CA GLU A 74 7.99 3.77 -1.66
C GLU A 74 8.02 2.77 -0.50
N LEU A 75 7.78 1.48 -0.78
CA LEU A 75 7.87 0.40 0.21
C LEU A 75 9.27 0.31 0.82
N ARG A 76 10.32 0.42 -0.01
CA ARG A 76 11.70 0.42 0.49
C ARG A 76 11.95 1.57 1.46
N LEU A 77 11.49 2.78 1.13
CA LEU A 77 11.61 3.96 1.99
C LEU A 77 10.82 3.81 3.29
N LEU A 78 9.58 3.31 3.23
CA LEU A 78 8.73 3.11 4.41
C LEU A 78 9.32 2.06 5.36
N ARG A 79 9.89 0.97 4.82
CA ARG A 79 10.57 -0.06 5.61
C ARG A 79 11.82 0.47 6.30
N SER A 80 12.63 1.27 5.60
CA SER A 80 13.78 1.93 6.21
C SER A 80 13.37 2.88 7.35
N CYS A 81 12.31 3.67 7.16
CA CYS A 81 11.81 4.59 8.18
C CYS A 81 11.19 3.91 9.42
N ARG A 82 10.84 2.62 9.35
CA ARG A 82 10.26 1.87 10.47
C ARG A 82 11.35 1.25 11.36
N ASN A 83 12.54 1.02 10.79
CA ASN A 83 13.65 0.33 11.45
C ASN A 83 14.72 1.31 11.99
N ASP A 84 14.48 2.62 11.84
CA ASP A 84 15.27 3.75 12.35
C ASP A 84 14.56 4.35 13.57
#